data_AF-A0A355SD30-F1
#
_entry.id   AF-A0A355SD30-F1
#
_cell.length_a   1.000
_cell.length_b   1.000
_cell.length_c   1.000
_cell.angle_alpha   90.00
_cell.angle_beta   90.00
_cell.angle_gamma   90.00
#
_symmetry.space_group_name_H-M   'P 1'
#
loop_
_entity.id
_entity.type
_entity.pdbx_description
1 polymer ?
#
loop_
_entity_poly.entity_id
_entity_poly.type
_entity_poly.pdbx_seq_one_letter_code
_entity_poly.pdbx_strand_id
1 'polypeptide(L)' 'MKAAVFCGKSKIKVMEVEKPQPALDEVVIQVKACGVCGTDMHIYEGSEGAAKTVPP' A
#
# COMPACT_ATOMS: atom_id res chain seq x y z
N MET A 1 -13.46 -0.79 -0.24
CA MET A 1 -12.82 0.52 -0.47
C MET A 1 -11.71 0.33 -1.48
N LYS A 2 -11.50 1.31 -2.37
CA LYS A 2 -10.42 1.22 -3.38
C LYS A 2 -9.05 1.37 -2.72
N ALA A 3 -8.11 0.52 -3.11
CA ALA A 3 -6.71 0.59 -2.71
C ALA A 3 -5.80 0.25 -3.90
N ALA A 4 -4.63 0.91 -3.98
CA ALA A 4 -3.56 0.51 -4.87
C ALA A 4 -2.71 -0.55 -4.16
N VAL A 5 -2.73 -1.78 -4.66
CA VAL A 5 -2.10 -2.95 -4.02
C VAL A 5 -0.92 -3.42 -4.87
N PHE A 6 0.23 -3.60 -4.21
CA PHE A 6 1.42 -4.17 -4.83
C PHE A 6 1.26 -5.70 -4.96
N CYS A 7 1.21 -6.19 -6.19
CA CYS A 7 1.03 -7.61 -6.53
C CYS A 7 2.32 -8.23 -7.10
N GLY A 8 3.48 -7.64 -6.78
CA GLY A 8 4.80 -8.09 -7.21
C GLY A 8 5.48 -7.09 -8.13
N LYS A 9 6.74 -7.40 -8.48
CA LYS A 9 7.57 -6.54 -9.34
C LYS A 9 6.81 -6.11 -10.59
N SER A 10 6.84 -4.81 -10.83
CA SER A 10 6.18 -4.09 -11.91
C SER A 10 4.66 -4.27 -11.98
N LYS A 11 4.02 -4.63 -10.86
CA LYS A 11 2.60 -4.98 -10.82
C LYS A 11 1.89 -4.33 -9.63
N ILE A 12 1.21 -3.22 -9.90
CA ILE A 12 0.26 -2.60 -8.96
C ILE A 12 -1.15 -2.69 -9.55
N LYS A 13 -2.13 -3.03 -8.72
CA LYS A 13 -3.55 -3.07 -9.11
C LYS A 13 -4.38 -2.18 -8.20
N VAL A 14 -5.33 -1.46 -8.78
CA VAL A 14 -6.41 -0.84 -8.01
C VAL A 14 -7.50 -1.87 -7.81
N MET A 15 -7.79 -2.22 -6.56
CA MET A 15 -8.81 -3.22 -6.22
C MET A 15 -9.69 -2.76 -5.06
N GLU A 16 -10.87 -3.37 -4.95
CA GLU A 16 -11.72 -3.23 -3.77
C GLU A 16 -11.20 -4.14 -2.66
N VAL A 17 -10.98 -3.56 -1.49
CA VAL A 17 -10.60 -4.27 -0.26
C VAL A 17 -11.60 -3.98 0.85
N GLU A 18 -11.64 -4.82 1.87
CA GLU A 18 -12.49 -4.56 3.04
C GLU A 18 -12.07 -3.28 3.76
N LYS A 19 -13.06 -2.55 4.27
CA LYS A 19 -12.77 -1.36 5.10
C LYS A 19 -12.27 -1.87 6.46
N PRO A 20 -11.08 -1.48 6.92
CA PRO A 20 -10.56 -1.94 8.20
C PRO A 20 -11.44 -1.42 9.35
N GLN A 21 -11.50 -2.22 10.42
CA GLN A 21 -12.06 -1.84 11.71
C GLN A 21 -10.89 -1.64 12.68
N PRO A 22 -10.81 -0.50 13.38
CA PRO A 22 -9.67 -0.24 14.26
C PRO A 22 -9.76 -1.09 15.54
N ALA A 23 -8.60 -1.55 16.02
CA ALA A 23 -8.44 -2.02 17.40
C ALA A 23 -8.53 -0.85 18.41
N LEU A 24 -8.39 -1.16 19.71
CA LEU A 24 -8.53 -0.17 20.80
C LEU A 24 -7.53 0.99 20.68
N ASP A 25 -6.34 0.73 20.15
CA ASP A 25 -5.21 1.65 20.01
C ASP A 25 -4.99 2.14 18.56
N GLU A 26 -5.94 1.89 17.66
CA GLU A 26 -5.86 2.28 16.26
C GLU A 26 -6.92 3.31 15.88
N VAL A 27 -6.68 4.00 14.75
CA VAL A 27 -7.66 4.92 14.15
C VAL A 27 -7.77 4.67 12.64
N VAL A 28 -8.98 4.82 12.11
CA VAL A 28 -9.21 4.74 10.65
C VAL A 28 -9.25 6.14 10.06
N ILE A 29 -8.30 6.43 9.18
CA ILE A 29 -8.18 7.73 8.52
C ILE A 29 -8.76 7.66 7.11
N GLN A 30 -9.63 8.61 6.76
CA GLN A 30 -10.04 8.82 5.38
C GLN A 30 -8.97 9.62 4.63
N VAL A 31 -8.09 8.92 3.91
CA VAL A 31 -7.03 9.53 3.09
C VAL A 31 -7.65 10.46 2.04
N LYS A 32 -7.27 11.74 2.05
CA LYS A 32 -7.65 12.75 1.04
C LYS A 32 -6.62 12.88 -0.08
N ALA A 33 -5.35 12.71 0.24
CA ALA A 33 -4.23 12.73 -0.68
C ALA A 33 -3.08 11.87 -0.13
N CYS A 34 -2.30 11.26 -1.02
CA CYS A 34 -1.06 10.54 -0.72
C CYS A 34 -0.07 10.80 -1.87
N GLY A 35 1.16 11.19 -1.55
CA GLY A 35 2.21 11.39 -2.54
C GLY A 35 2.88 10.07 -2.91
N VAL A 36 3.52 10.04 -4.09
CA VAL A 36 4.40 8.94 -4.50
C VAL A 36 5.84 9.37 -4.26
N CYS A 37 6.56 8.60 -3.47
CA CYS A 37 7.97 8.80 -3.15
C CYS A 37 8.85 7.97 -4.11
N GLY A 38 10.14 8.31 -4.23
CA GLY A 38 11.11 7.49 -4.97
C GLY A 38 11.18 6.05 -4.46
N THR A 39 10.99 5.83 -3.15
CA THR A 39 10.94 4.49 -2.56
C THR A 39 9.82 3.64 -3.13
N ASP A 40 8.66 4.22 -3.47
CA ASP A 40 7.56 3.46 -4.08
C ASP A 40 7.96 2.92 -5.46
N MET A 41 8.77 3.69 -6.21
CA MET A 41 9.33 3.24 -7.49
C MET A 41 10.38 2.14 -7.30
N HIS A 42 11.23 2.23 -6.28
CA HIS A 42 12.18 1.17 -5.97
C HIS A 42 11.47 -0.14 -5.61
N ILE A 43 10.41 -0.07 -4.79
CA ILE A 43 9.56 -1.21 -4.45
C ILE A 43 8.89 -1.78 -5.71
N TYR A 44 8.32 -0.91 -6.55
CA TYR A 44 7.72 -1.31 -7.81
C TYR A 44 8.70 -2.09 -8.69
N GLU A 45 9.98 -1.70 -8.73
CA GLU A 45 11.03 -2.38 -9.48
C GLU A 45 11.61 -3.64 -8.78
N GLY A 46 11.08 -4.01 -7.61
CA GLY A 46 11.43 -5.22 -6.87
C GLY A 46 12.56 -5.04 -5.86
N SER A 47 12.86 -3.82 -5.45
CA SER A 47 13.71 -3.54 -4.29
C SER A 47 12.89 -3.58 -3.00
N GLU A 48 13.58 -3.59 -1.85
CA GLU A 48 12.93 -3.48 -0.55
C GLU A 48 12.71 -2.02 -0.14
N GLY A 49 11.67 -1.77 0.65
CA GLY A 49 11.44 -0.50 1.32
C GLY A 49 12.21 -0.38 2.64
N ALA A 50 11.72 0.48 3.54
CA ALA A 50 12.19 0.54 4.92
C ALA A 50 11.89 -0.74 5.72
N ALA A 51 10.99 -1.58 5.21
CA ALA A 51 10.65 -2.90 5.73
C ALA A 51 10.51 -3.89 4.56
N LYS A 52 10.49 -5.19 4.88
CA LYS A 52 10.30 -6.26 3.90
C LYS A 52 8.96 -6.09 3.18
N THR A 53 8.99 -6.21 1.87
CA THR A 53 7.87 -5.91 0.98
C THR A 53 7.33 -7.20 0.41
N VAL A 54 6.21 -7.68 0.95
CA VAL A 54 5.61 -8.98 0.60
C VAL A 54 4.38 -8.76 -0.29
N PRO A 55 4.39 -9.20 -1.56
CA PRO A 55 3.24 -9.07 -2.47
C PRO A 55 2.37 -10.34 -2.57
N PRO A 56 1.09 -10.12 -2.91
CA PRO A 56 0.13 -9.48 -2.02
C PRO A 56 -0.11 -10.33 -0.76
#